data_AF-A0A1I8M5D6-F1
#
_entry.id   AF-A0A1I8M5D6-F1
#
_cell.length_a   1.000
_cell.length_b   1.000
_cell.length_c   1.000
_cell.angle_alpha   90.00
_cell.angle_beta   90.00
_cell.angle_gamma   90.00
#
_symmetry.space_group_name_H-M   'P 1'
#
loop_
_entity.id
_entity.type
_entity.pdbx_description
1 polymer ?
#
loop_
_entity_poly.entity_id
_entity_poly.type
_entity_poly.pdbx_seq_one_letter_code
_entity_poly.pdbx_strand_id
1 'polypeptide(L)'
;MFRFIRQLSTKCMRHNIQTITQRSFSAQRPSGGSGPESIRKMKVRSTLYYVTAGGVLIVGLSYAAVPLYRMFCQAYSYGGTTSQGHDAEKVETMEKVKDRIIKVRFNADVASSMRWNFRPQQYEIKVAPGETALAFYTAKNPTDHPVIGISTYNVVPFEAGAYFNKIQCFCFEEQQLNPHEEVDMPVFFYIDPEYVKDPKLENVDSITLSYTFFEAREGLKLNFPAYAKPHTAVA
;
A
#
# COMPACT_ATOMS: atom_id res chain seq x y z
N MET A 1 -13.41 7.45 12.25
CA MET A 1 -12.38 6.69 12.99
C MET A 1 -12.75 6.35 14.45
N PHE A 2 -13.70 7.02 15.11
CA PHE A 2 -14.16 6.66 16.48
C PHE A 2 -15.31 5.63 16.55
N ARG A 3 -15.92 5.26 15.42
CA ARG A 3 -17.00 4.25 15.35
C ARG A 3 -16.53 2.81 15.11
N PHE A 4 -15.26 2.60 14.77
CA PHE A 4 -14.72 1.26 14.44
C PHE A 4 -14.29 0.45 15.68
N ILE A 5 -13.98 1.12 16.80
CA ILE A 5 -13.53 0.45 18.04
C ILE A 5 -14.72 -0.09 18.86
N ARG A 6 -15.94 0.44 18.68
CA ARG A 6 -17.14 -0.05 19.38
C ARG A 6 -17.70 -1.37 18.83
N GLN A 7 -17.34 -1.79 17.60
CA GLN A 7 -17.91 -3.00 16.97
C GLN A 7 -17.10 -4.29 17.22
N LEU A 8 -15.84 -4.20 17.65
CA LEU A 8 -15.02 -5.39 17.95
C LEU A 8 -15.30 -6.00 19.34
N SER A 9 -16.05 -5.33 20.22
CA SER A 9 -16.35 -5.84 21.56
C SER A 9 -17.59 -6.77 21.62
N THR A 10 -18.52 -6.70 20.64
CA THR A 10 -19.79 -7.44 20.71
C THR A 10 -19.84 -8.75 19.93
N LYS A 11 -18.85 -9.07 19.08
CA LYS A 11 -18.89 -10.27 18.20
C LYS A 11 -18.06 -11.48 18.64
N CYS A 12 -17.30 -11.39 19.75
CA CYS A 12 -16.61 -12.56 20.32
C CYS A 12 -17.46 -13.30 21.39
N MET A 13 -18.67 -12.81 21.70
CA MET A 13 -19.47 -13.27 22.84
C MET A 13 -20.83 -13.88 22.44
N ARG A 14 -20.91 -14.60 21.30
CA ARG A 14 -22.17 -15.28 20.93
C ARG A 14 -22.09 -16.56 20.11
N HIS A 15 -20.90 -17.13 19.88
CA HIS A 15 -20.78 -18.38 19.11
C HIS A 15 -19.84 -19.38 19.79
N ASN A 16 -20.18 -19.84 21.00
CA ASN A 16 -19.81 -21.21 21.42
C ASN A 16 -20.61 -21.70 22.64
N ILE A 17 -21.92 -21.45 22.66
CA ILE A 17 -22.84 -22.18 23.54
C ILE A 17 -23.39 -23.31 22.68
N GLN A 18 -22.80 -24.50 22.81
CA GLN A 18 -23.27 -25.84 22.41
C GLN A 18 -22.12 -26.66 21.84
N THR A 19 -21.20 -27.08 22.71
CA THR A 19 -20.50 -28.38 22.66
C THR A 19 -19.46 -28.36 23.78
N ILE A 20 -19.10 -29.54 24.29
CA ILE A 20 -18.25 -29.75 25.49
C ILE A 20 -19.08 -29.75 26.79
N THR A 21 -20.21 -30.44 26.74
CA THR A 21 -20.51 -31.44 27.77
C THR A 21 -19.44 -32.53 27.69
N GLN A 22 -18.89 -32.91 28.84
CA GLN A 22 -18.05 -34.10 29.09
C GLN A 22 -16.61 -34.10 28.53
N ARG A 23 -15.64 -33.78 29.38
CA ARG A 23 -14.71 -34.76 29.99
C ARG A 23 -13.59 -34.05 30.75
N SER A 24 -13.68 -34.13 32.08
CA SER A 24 -12.59 -34.37 33.02
C SER A 24 -11.25 -33.68 32.77
N PHE A 25 -11.03 -32.54 33.41
CA PHE A 25 -9.77 -32.32 34.12
C PHE A 25 -10.08 -31.61 35.44
N SER A 26 -9.92 -32.39 36.50
CA SER A 26 -9.96 -32.00 37.90
C SER A 26 -9.00 -30.84 38.15
N ALA A 27 -9.55 -29.65 38.38
CA ALA A 27 -8.87 -28.57 39.08
C ALA A 27 -9.62 -28.35 40.40
N GLN A 28 -9.04 -28.89 41.47
CA GLN A 28 -9.46 -28.77 42.87
C GLN A 28 -10.08 -27.40 43.19
N ARG A 29 -11.33 -27.41 43.68
CA ARG A 29 -11.81 -26.39 44.61
C ARG A 29 -11.00 -26.53 45.92
N PRO A 30 -10.45 -25.46 46.51
CA PRO A 30 -10.04 -25.56 47.90
C PRO A 30 -11.31 -25.49 48.76
N SER A 31 -11.67 -26.66 49.27
CA SER A 31 -12.56 -26.87 50.41
C SER A 31 -12.07 -26.10 51.63
N GLY A 32 -13.02 -25.65 52.46
CA GLY A 32 -12.75 -24.88 53.66
C GLY A 32 -11.81 -25.56 54.64
N GLY A 33 -11.01 -24.73 55.31
CA GLY A 33 -10.21 -25.07 56.48
C GLY A 33 -10.11 -23.85 57.37
N SER A 34 -10.56 -24.00 58.61
CA SER A 34 -10.51 -23.04 59.71
C SER A 34 -9.07 -22.71 60.12
N GLY A 35 -8.68 -21.43 59.98
CA GLY A 35 -7.40 -20.83 60.36
C GLY A 35 -7.44 -19.30 60.14
N PRO A 36 -6.62 -18.48 60.84
CA PRO A 36 -7.01 -17.14 61.29
C PRO A 36 -7.33 -16.18 60.13
N GLU A 37 -8.48 -15.53 60.23
CA GLU A 37 -9.04 -14.61 59.21
C GLU A 37 -8.07 -13.47 58.81
N SER A 38 -7.08 -13.17 59.66
CA SER A 38 -6.07 -12.12 59.47
C SER A 38 -5.04 -12.40 58.37
N ILE A 39 -4.57 -13.64 58.22
CA ILE A 39 -3.56 -14.03 57.21
C ILE A 39 -4.16 -14.01 55.78
N ARG A 40 -5.43 -14.40 55.65
CA ARG A 40 -6.16 -14.40 54.37
C ARG A 40 -6.42 -12.98 53.86
N LYS A 41 -6.75 -12.04 54.75
CA LYS A 41 -6.96 -10.61 54.40
C LYS A 41 -5.68 -9.94 53.90
N MET A 42 -4.53 -10.25 54.49
CA MET A 42 -3.23 -9.74 54.02
C MET A 42 -2.87 -10.27 52.63
N LYS A 43 -3.03 -11.57 52.39
CA LYS A 43 -2.71 -12.19 51.09
C LYS A 43 -3.61 -11.65 49.96
N VAL A 44 -4.89 -11.43 50.22
CA VAL A 44 -5.84 -10.83 49.24
C VAL A 44 -5.50 -9.37 48.94
N ARG A 45 -5.10 -8.58 49.96
CA ARG A 45 -4.66 -7.19 49.74
C ARG A 45 -3.39 -7.12 48.90
N SER A 46 -2.40 -7.97 49.18
CA SER A 46 -1.19 -8.05 48.36
C SER A 46 -1.51 -8.48 46.93
N THR A 47 -2.34 -9.50 46.72
CA THR A 47 -2.78 -9.91 45.37
C THR A 47 -3.53 -8.78 44.64
N LEU A 48 -4.39 -8.02 45.35
CA LEU A 48 -5.10 -6.89 44.76
C LEU A 48 -4.12 -5.82 44.24
N TYR A 49 -3.09 -5.47 45.01
CA TYR A 49 -2.07 -4.52 44.58
C TYR A 49 -1.27 -5.00 43.37
N TYR A 50 -0.93 -6.29 43.29
CA TYR A 50 -0.24 -6.84 42.11
C TYR A 50 -1.11 -6.83 40.85
N VAL A 51 -2.41 -7.14 40.97
CA VAL A 51 -3.34 -7.13 39.84
C VAL A 51 -3.60 -5.70 39.36
N THR A 52 -3.77 -4.74 40.28
CA THR A 52 -3.95 -3.33 39.89
C THR A 52 -2.67 -2.76 39.26
N ALA A 53 -1.50 -3.05 39.82
CA ALA A 53 -0.22 -2.65 39.22
C ALA A 53 -0.02 -3.25 37.83
N GLY A 54 -0.33 -4.54 37.64
CA GLY A 54 -0.28 -5.20 36.34
C GLY A 54 -1.25 -4.59 35.33
N GLY A 55 -2.48 -4.27 35.76
CA GLY A 55 -3.48 -3.62 34.92
C GLY A 55 -3.02 -2.24 34.43
N VAL A 56 -2.50 -1.41 35.32
CA VAL A 56 -1.97 -0.07 34.97
C VAL A 56 -0.79 -0.17 34.00
N LEU A 57 0.11 -1.14 34.22
CA LEU A 57 1.28 -1.34 33.37
C LEU A 57 0.90 -1.76 31.93
N ILE A 58 -0.06 -2.68 31.77
CA ILE A 58 -0.54 -3.11 30.46
C ILE A 58 -1.22 -1.96 29.70
N VAL A 59 -2.04 -1.17 30.38
CA VAL A 59 -2.69 0.00 29.77
C VAL A 59 -1.68 1.07 29.39
N GLY A 60 -0.68 1.33 30.24
CA GLY A 60 0.40 2.27 29.96
C GLY A 60 1.22 1.88 28.73
N LEU A 61 1.62 0.60 28.63
CA LEU A 61 2.35 0.09 27.46
C LEU A 61 1.53 0.17 26.17
N SER A 62 0.24 -0.12 26.24
CA SER A 62 -0.67 -0.05 25.09
C SER A 62 -0.79 1.37 24.54
N TYR A 63 -0.83 2.37 25.42
CA TYR A 63 -0.90 3.79 25.03
C TYR A 63 0.45 4.32 24.51
N ALA A 64 1.56 3.89 25.12
CA ALA A 64 2.91 4.29 24.71
C ALA A 64 3.39 3.66 23.39
N ALA A 65 2.84 2.50 22.99
CA ALA A 65 3.23 1.81 21.76
C ALA A 65 3.00 2.64 20.49
N VAL A 66 1.93 3.44 20.44
CA VAL A 66 1.61 4.27 19.25
C VAL A 66 2.64 5.37 18.97
N PRO A 67 2.98 6.26 19.93
CA PRO A 67 4.02 7.28 19.69
C PRO A 67 5.41 6.67 19.54
N LEU A 68 5.73 5.57 20.24
CA LEU A 68 7.00 4.87 20.07
C LEU A 68 7.14 4.30 18.65
N TYR A 69 6.08 3.67 18.14
CA TYR A 69 6.05 3.19 16.75
C TYR A 69 6.23 4.33 15.74
N ARG A 70 5.60 5.49 15.98
CA ARG A 70 5.81 6.67 15.13
C ARG A 70 7.25 7.18 15.15
N MET A 71 7.90 7.26 16.32
CA MET A 71 9.32 7.64 16.40
C MET A 71 10.23 6.63 15.71
N PHE A 72 9.96 5.33 15.84
CA PHE A 72 10.72 4.30 15.13
C PHE A 72 10.51 4.38 13.62
N CYS A 73 9.28 4.60 13.15
CA CYS A 73 8.99 4.79 11.72
C CYS A 73 9.69 6.03 11.15
N GLN A 74 9.78 7.12 11.92
CA GLN A 74 10.49 8.34 11.54
C GLN A 74 12.02 8.16 11.54
N ALA A 75 12.57 7.44 12.52
CA ALA A 75 14.01 7.24 12.65
C ALA A 75 14.58 6.22 11.64
N TYR A 76 13.85 5.14 11.38
CA TYR A 76 14.27 4.08 10.46
C TYR A 76 13.69 4.22 9.04
N SER A 77 12.90 5.28 8.79
CA SER A 77 12.27 5.57 7.49
C SER A 77 11.49 4.39 6.90
N TYR A 78 10.90 3.55 7.75
CA TYR A 78 10.15 2.37 7.35
C TYR A 78 8.68 2.78 7.12
N GLY A 79 8.40 3.41 5.97
CA GLY A 79 7.01 3.69 5.57
C GLY A 79 6.73 4.99 4.83
N GLY A 80 7.73 5.81 4.45
CA GLY A 80 7.53 6.90 3.50
C GLY A 80 6.49 7.97 3.88
N THR A 81 6.05 8.04 5.14
CA THR A 81 5.14 9.10 5.59
C THR A 81 5.94 10.37 5.82
N THR A 82 5.97 11.21 4.78
CA THR A 82 6.39 12.59 4.85
C THR A 82 5.64 13.30 5.98
N SER A 83 6.34 14.19 6.69
CA SER A 83 5.72 15.09 7.65
C SER A 83 4.54 15.79 6.99
N GLN A 84 3.35 15.69 7.58
CA GLN A 84 2.21 16.52 7.20
C GLN A 84 2.62 17.99 7.31
N GLY A 85 2.92 18.58 6.16
CA GLY A 85 3.35 19.96 6.03
C GLY A 85 3.55 20.31 4.56
N HIS A 86 2.45 20.41 3.81
CA HIS A 86 2.33 21.22 2.60
C HIS A 86 3.57 21.34 1.69
N ASP A 87 3.93 20.26 0.98
CA ASP A 87 4.96 20.28 -0.07
C ASP A 87 4.44 20.82 -1.42
N ALA A 88 3.62 21.88 -1.41
CA ALA A 88 3.31 22.64 -2.63
C ALA A 88 4.36 23.73 -2.91
N GLU A 89 5.10 24.16 -1.88
CA GLU A 89 6.11 25.23 -1.96
C GLU A 89 7.50 24.69 -2.33
N LYS A 90 7.74 23.38 -2.13
CA LYS A 90 9.02 22.72 -2.43
C LYS A 90 9.28 22.54 -3.92
N VAL A 91 8.28 22.80 -4.78
CA VAL A 91 8.41 22.73 -6.25
C VAL A 91 9.08 24.00 -6.80
N GLU A 92 8.95 25.17 -6.15
CA GLU A 92 9.50 26.43 -6.67
C GLU A 92 10.96 26.67 -6.28
N THR A 93 11.50 25.92 -5.32
CA THR A 93 12.87 26.07 -4.79
C THR A 93 13.78 24.89 -5.13
N MET A 94 13.44 24.10 -6.16
CA MET A 94 14.30 23.00 -6.59
C MET A 94 15.48 23.54 -7.42
N GLU A 95 16.64 23.64 -6.78
CA GLU A 95 17.92 23.79 -7.49
C GLU A 95 18.22 22.51 -8.27
N LYS A 96 18.22 22.61 -9.60
CA LYS A 96 18.58 21.51 -10.50
C LYS A 96 20.01 21.07 -10.17
N VAL A 97 20.19 19.90 -9.56
CA VAL A 97 21.50 19.26 -9.44
C VAL A 97 21.85 18.73 -10.83
N LYS A 98 22.44 19.60 -11.66
CA LYS A 98 22.74 19.34 -13.08
C LYS A 98 23.78 18.22 -13.29
N ASP A 99 24.47 17.81 -12.24
CA ASP A 99 25.68 17.00 -12.37
C ASP A 99 25.42 15.50 -12.56
N ARG A 100 24.17 15.03 -12.41
CA ARG A 100 23.83 13.60 -12.55
C ARG A 100 22.74 13.38 -13.59
N ILE A 101 23.09 12.75 -14.70
CA ILE A 101 22.17 12.41 -15.80
C ILE A 101 21.68 10.98 -15.61
N ILE A 102 20.36 10.81 -15.47
CA ILE A 102 19.73 9.49 -15.35
C ILE A 102 19.19 9.06 -16.72
N LYS A 103 19.46 7.80 -17.10
CA LYS A 103 18.90 7.18 -18.30
C LYS A 103 17.60 6.50 -17.94
N VAL A 104 16.50 7.00 -18.49
CA VAL A 104 15.19 6.36 -18.36
C VAL A 104 14.94 5.52 -19.61
N ARG A 105 14.72 4.22 -19.42
CA ARG A 105 14.39 3.24 -20.45
C ARG A 105 12.91 2.97 -20.45
N PHE A 106 12.31 2.89 -21.63
CA PHE A 106 10.88 2.63 -21.78
C PHE A 106 10.69 1.23 -22.33
N ASN A 107 9.95 0.42 -21.58
CA ASN A 107 9.52 -0.89 -22.04
C ASN A 107 8.01 -0.91 -22.22
N ALA A 108 7.57 -1.60 -23.27
CA ALA A 108 6.17 -1.74 -23.65
C ALA A 108 5.88 -3.22 -23.88
N ASP A 109 5.03 -3.79 -23.04
CA ASP A 109 4.58 -5.16 -23.12
C ASP A 109 3.06 -5.22 -23.25
N VAL A 110 2.56 -6.30 -23.84
CA VAL A 110 1.14 -6.62 -23.91
C VAL A 110 0.91 -8.03 -23.40
N ALA A 111 -0.20 -8.24 -22.70
CA ALA A 111 -0.61 -9.58 -22.30
C ALA A 111 -0.92 -10.44 -23.53
N SER A 112 -0.69 -11.75 -23.44
CA SER A 112 -0.91 -12.71 -24.53
C SER A 112 -2.35 -12.76 -25.04
N SER A 113 -3.33 -12.36 -24.22
CA SER A 113 -4.73 -12.24 -24.61
C SER A 113 -5.02 -11.01 -25.46
N MET A 114 -4.15 -10.00 -25.44
CA MET A 114 -4.34 -8.73 -26.12
C MET A 114 -3.60 -8.71 -27.45
N ARG A 115 -4.28 -8.27 -28.51
CA ARG A 115 -3.71 -8.21 -29.88
C ARG A 115 -3.19 -6.82 -30.27
N TRP A 116 -3.15 -5.88 -29.33
CA TRP A 116 -2.64 -4.54 -29.61
C TRP A 116 -1.15 -4.57 -29.95
N ASN A 117 -0.76 -3.69 -30.87
CA ASN A 117 0.63 -3.36 -31.07
C ASN A 117 0.95 -2.13 -30.23
N PHE A 118 1.64 -2.35 -29.11
CA PHE A 118 2.03 -1.31 -28.18
C PHE A 118 3.54 -1.18 -28.15
N ARG A 119 4.05 0.02 -28.43
CA ARG A 119 5.49 0.28 -28.54
C ARG A 119 5.83 1.68 -28.02
N PRO A 120 7.00 1.87 -27.39
CA PRO A 120 7.49 3.19 -27.09
C PRO A 120 7.92 3.88 -28.40
N GLN A 121 7.71 5.19 -28.51
CA GLN A 121 8.29 5.98 -29.59
C GLN A 121 9.79 6.20 -29.37
N GLN A 122 10.23 6.20 -28.10
CA GLN A 122 11.62 6.41 -27.69
C GLN A 122 12.00 5.33 -26.68
N TYR A 123 13.07 4.58 -26.94
CA TYR A 123 13.53 3.52 -26.03
C TYR A 123 14.30 4.04 -24.82
N GLU A 124 14.98 5.18 -24.94
CA GLU A 124 15.77 5.78 -23.88
C GLU A 124 15.73 7.31 -23.97
N ILE A 125 15.55 8.00 -22.84
CA ILE A 125 15.81 9.44 -22.69
C ILE A 125 16.70 9.70 -21.50
N LYS A 126 17.47 10.78 -21.59
CA LYS A 126 18.38 11.25 -20.55
C LYS A 126 17.75 12.44 -19.87
N VAL A 127 17.54 12.34 -18.56
CA VAL A 127 16.84 13.35 -17.76
C VAL A 127 17.66 13.62 -16.49
N ALA A 128 17.81 14.88 -16.12
CA ALA A 128 18.41 15.24 -14.85
C ALA A 128 17.35 15.18 -13.72
N PRO A 129 17.70 14.78 -12.49
CA PRO A 129 16.81 14.92 -11.34
C PRO A 129 16.33 16.38 -11.17
N GLY A 130 15.04 16.57 -10.90
CA GLY A 130 14.36 17.86 -10.88
C GLY A 130 13.90 18.38 -12.25
N GLU A 131 14.24 17.70 -13.34
CA GLU A 131 13.74 18.03 -14.68
C GLU A 131 12.49 17.21 -15.01
N THR A 132 11.51 17.87 -15.63
CA THR A 132 10.33 17.23 -16.17
C THR A 132 10.60 16.72 -17.58
N ALA A 133 10.10 15.52 -17.89
CA ALA A 133 10.26 14.89 -19.19
C ALA A 133 8.93 14.31 -19.68
N LEU A 134 8.81 14.27 -21.01
CA LEU A 134 7.65 13.72 -21.71
C LEU A 134 8.12 12.58 -22.61
N ALA A 135 7.52 11.40 -22.43
CA ALA A 135 7.70 10.25 -23.30
C ALA A 135 6.41 9.95 -24.05
N PHE A 136 6.50 9.43 -25.27
CA PHE A 136 5.33 9.01 -26.03
C PHE A 136 5.34 7.50 -26.25
N TYR A 137 4.17 6.90 -26.10
CA TYR A 137 3.92 5.52 -26.52
C TYR A 137 2.85 5.50 -27.60
N THR A 138 2.95 4.55 -28.52
CA THR A 138 1.93 4.34 -29.55
C THR A 138 1.24 3.02 -29.31
N ALA A 139 -0.08 3.05 -29.28
CA ALA A 139 -0.93 1.87 -29.26
C ALA A 139 -1.74 1.81 -30.54
N LYS A 140 -1.80 0.61 -31.15
CA LYS A 140 -2.61 0.34 -32.32
C LYS A 140 -3.45 -0.90 -32.10
N ASN A 141 -4.73 -0.83 -32.42
CA ASN A 141 -5.61 -1.98 -32.46
C ASN A 141 -5.70 -2.55 -33.89
N PRO A 142 -5.08 -3.71 -34.20
CA PRO A 142 -5.16 -4.31 -35.53
C PRO A 142 -6.42 -5.17 -35.75
N THR A 143 -7.34 -5.25 -34.79
CA THR A 143 -8.55 -6.09 -34.90
C THR A 143 -9.71 -5.31 -35.53
N ASP A 144 -10.74 -6.06 -35.96
CA ASP A 144 -11.96 -5.49 -36.57
C ASP A 144 -13.06 -5.15 -35.54
N HIS A 145 -12.76 -5.24 -34.24
CA HIS A 145 -13.70 -4.91 -33.15
C HIS A 145 -13.03 -3.97 -32.14
N PRO A 146 -13.80 -3.12 -31.44
CA PRO A 146 -13.26 -2.31 -30.36
C PRO A 146 -12.74 -3.22 -29.25
N VAL A 147 -11.57 -2.86 -28.70
CA VAL A 147 -10.96 -3.57 -27.57
C VAL A 147 -10.78 -2.54 -26.45
N ILE A 148 -11.06 -2.95 -25.22
CA ILE A 148 -10.82 -2.13 -24.03
C ILE A 148 -9.58 -2.67 -23.33
N GLY A 149 -8.62 -1.79 -23.06
CA GLY A 149 -7.37 -2.09 -22.41
C GLY A 149 -7.21 -1.35 -21.09
N ILE A 150 -6.67 -2.04 -20.09
CA ILE A 150 -6.14 -1.41 -18.87
C ILE A 150 -4.63 -1.65 -18.82
N SER A 151 -3.85 -0.66 -18.41
CA SER A 151 -2.40 -0.82 -18.29
C SER A 151 -1.94 -0.79 -16.84
N THR A 152 -0.93 -1.59 -16.52
CA THR A 152 -0.19 -1.44 -15.27
C THR A 152 1.24 -1.01 -15.58
N TYR A 153 1.91 -0.42 -14.60
CA TYR A 153 3.27 0.04 -14.75
C TYR A 153 4.17 -0.48 -13.63
N ASN A 154 5.46 -0.59 -13.94
CA ASN A 154 6.51 -0.93 -13.01
C ASN A 154 7.73 -0.02 -13.25
N VAL A 155 8.41 0.37 -12.16
CA VAL A 155 9.66 1.12 -12.19
C VAL A 155 10.75 0.28 -11.55
N VAL A 156 11.82 0.03 -12.31
CA VAL A 156 12.98 -0.77 -11.88
C VAL A 156 14.24 0.09 -11.97
N PRO A 157 15.12 0.09 -10.94
CA PRO A 157 14.99 -0.62 -9.67
C PRO A 157 13.94 0.01 -8.73
N PHE A 158 13.43 -0.78 -7.78
CA PHE A 158 12.30 -0.39 -6.92
C PHE A 158 12.65 0.79 -6.01
N GLU A 159 13.91 0.86 -5.57
CA GLU A 159 14.45 1.96 -4.77
C GLU A 159 14.35 3.29 -5.51
N ALA A 160 14.57 3.28 -6.84
CA ALA A 160 14.41 4.45 -7.68
C ALA A 160 12.93 4.82 -7.91
N GLY A 161 12.04 3.82 -7.85
CA GLY A 161 10.59 4.01 -8.00
C GLY A 161 9.98 4.96 -6.97
N ALA A 162 10.55 5.05 -5.76
CA ALA A 162 10.08 5.97 -4.72
C ALA A 162 10.27 7.46 -5.08
N TYR A 163 11.27 7.76 -5.91
CA TYR A 163 11.60 9.11 -6.36
C TYR A 163 11.06 9.40 -7.77
N PHE A 164 10.48 8.40 -8.43
CA PHE A 164 9.93 8.52 -9.78
C PHE A 164 8.47 8.95 -9.69
N ASN A 165 8.20 10.23 -9.95
CA ASN A 165 6.86 10.79 -9.85
C ASN A 165 6.23 10.87 -11.24
N LYS A 166 5.22 10.02 -11.46
CA LYS A 166 4.41 10.05 -12.68
C LYS A 166 3.22 11.00 -12.48
N ILE A 167 3.24 12.15 -13.14
CA ILE A 167 2.21 13.19 -12.97
C ILE A 167 0.94 12.85 -13.75
N GLN A 168 1.05 12.26 -14.94
CA GLN A 168 -0.11 11.91 -15.79
C GLN A 168 -0.02 10.48 -16.32
N CYS A 169 -1.02 9.65 -15.99
CA CYS A 169 -0.98 8.21 -16.19
C CYS A 169 -2.30 7.65 -16.76
N PHE A 170 -2.24 7.17 -18.01
CA PHE A 170 -3.27 6.32 -18.62
C PHE A 170 -3.50 4.97 -17.93
N CYS A 171 -2.73 4.67 -16.88
CA CYS A 171 -2.69 3.34 -16.26
C CYS A 171 -3.90 3.03 -15.37
N PHE A 172 -4.79 3.99 -15.15
CA PHE A 172 -5.98 3.76 -14.33
C PHE A 172 -7.29 4.01 -15.09
N GLU A 173 -7.19 4.38 -16.36
CA GLU A 173 -8.36 4.64 -17.19
C GLU A 173 -8.44 3.57 -18.27
N GLU A 174 -9.62 2.97 -18.39
CA GLU A 174 -9.94 2.04 -19.47
C GLU A 174 -9.80 2.77 -20.80
N GLN A 175 -8.83 2.36 -21.61
CA GLN A 175 -8.63 2.91 -22.94
C GLN A 175 -9.38 2.01 -23.93
N GLN A 176 -10.34 2.57 -24.64
CA GLN A 176 -11.00 1.88 -25.75
C GLN A 176 -10.34 2.32 -27.06
N LEU A 177 -9.83 1.36 -27.84
CA LEU A 177 -9.37 1.61 -29.20
C LEU A 177 -10.33 0.95 -30.19
N ASN A 178 -10.81 1.74 -31.15
CA ASN A 178 -11.65 1.27 -32.23
C ASN A 178 -10.87 0.40 -33.22
N PRO A 179 -11.55 -0.32 -34.12
CA PRO A 179 -10.90 -1.11 -35.16
C PRO A 179 -9.91 -0.28 -35.97
N HIS A 180 -8.68 -0.79 -36.12
CA HIS A 180 -7.60 -0.15 -36.89
C HIS A 180 -7.16 1.24 -36.39
N GLU A 181 -7.61 1.65 -35.21
CA GLU A 181 -7.24 2.92 -34.59
C GLU A 181 -5.81 2.88 -34.05
N GLU A 182 -5.09 3.99 -34.21
CA GLU A 182 -3.74 4.20 -33.71
C GLU A 182 -3.72 5.52 -32.92
N VAL A 183 -3.29 5.47 -31.66
CA VAL A 183 -3.30 6.61 -30.73
C VAL A 183 -1.93 6.75 -30.07
N ASP A 184 -1.46 7.99 -29.97
CA ASP A 184 -0.27 8.34 -29.21
C ASP A 184 -0.63 8.76 -27.79
N MET A 185 -0.01 8.09 -26.82
CA MET A 185 -0.24 8.22 -25.39
C MET A 185 0.97 8.93 -24.73
N PRO A 186 0.87 10.24 -24.42
CA PRO A 186 1.90 10.99 -23.70
C PRO A 186 2.01 10.62 -22.21
N VAL A 187 3.21 10.29 -21.76
CA VAL A 187 3.54 10.07 -20.34
C VAL A 187 4.42 11.19 -19.83
N PHE A 188 3.88 11.99 -18.90
CA PHE A 188 4.60 13.07 -18.24
C PHE A 188 5.10 12.64 -16.85
N PHE A 189 6.40 12.79 -16.63
CA PHE A 189 7.06 12.36 -15.39
C PHE A 189 8.23 13.28 -15.02
N TYR A 190 8.67 13.19 -13.77
CA TYR A 190 9.92 13.78 -13.31
C TYR A 190 10.57 12.87 -12.26
N ILE A 191 11.87 13.07 -12.05
CA ILE A 191 12.63 12.40 -10.99
C ILE A 191 12.85 13.42 -9.89
N ASP A 192 12.51 13.09 -8.64
CA ASP A 192 12.73 13.98 -7.50
C ASP A 192 14.23 14.25 -7.29
N PRO A 193 14.68 15.50 -7.06
CA PRO A 193 16.08 15.80 -6.78
C PRO A 193 16.65 15.10 -5.52
N GLU A 194 15.79 14.65 -4.59
CA GLU A 194 16.22 13.83 -3.46
C GLU A 194 16.85 12.49 -3.88
N TYR A 195 16.62 12.05 -5.12
CA TYR A 195 17.31 10.90 -5.72
C TYR A 195 18.83 10.95 -5.59
N VAL A 196 19.42 12.16 -5.71
CA VAL A 196 20.88 12.34 -5.65
C VAL A 196 21.40 12.27 -4.21
N LYS A 197 20.53 12.47 -3.22
CA LYS A 197 20.90 12.49 -1.80
C LYS A 197 20.90 11.11 -1.16
N ASP A 198 20.26 10.11 -1.76
CA ASP A 198 20.19 8.75 -1.22
C ASP A 198 21.47 7.95 -1.57
N PRO A 199 22.26 7.51 -0.57
CA PRO A 199 23.45 6.68 -0.78
C PRO A 199 23.17 5.36 -1.51
N LYS A 200 21.96 4.79 -1.37
CA LYS A 200 21.60 3.53 -2.04
C LYS A 200 21.50 3.68 -3.55
N LEU A 201 21.22 4.90 -4.02
CA LEU A 201 20.99 5.21 -5.41
C LEU A 201 22.22 5.85 -6.06
N GLU A 202 23.34 6.01 -5.35
CA GLU A 202 24.58 6.63 -5.84
C GLU A 202 25.13 6.00 -7.13
N ASN A 203 24.95 4.68 -7.29
CA ASN A 203 25.43 3.93 -8.47
C ASN A 203 24.32 3.54 -9.46
N VAL A 204 23.09 4.00 -9.24
CA VAL A 204 21.95 3.71 -10.10
C VAL A 204 21.75 4.86 -11.09
N ASP A 205 22.27 4.72 -12.31
CA ASP A 205 22.10 5.74 -13.36
C ASP A 205 21.07 5.34 -14.42
N SER A 206 20.45 4.17 -14.26
CA SER A 206 19.45 3.64 -15.20
C SER A 206 18.16 3.27 -14.49
N ILE A 207 17.05 3.82 -14.95
CA ILE A 207 15.70 3.49 -14.50
C ILE A 207 14.96 2.93 -15.70
N THR A 208 14.23 1.84 -15.51
CA THR A 208 13.35 1.27 -16.54
C THR A 208 11.90 1.45 -16.12
N LEU A 209 11.14 2.14 -16.95
CA LEU A 209 9.70 2.28 -16.84
C LEU A 209 9.05 1.29 -17.79
N SER A 210 8.47 0.24 -17.23
CA SER A 210 7.79 -0.81 -18.00
C SER A 210 6.28 -0.65 -17.90
N TYR A 211 5.62 -0.60 -19.06
CA TYR A 211 4.16 -0.68 -19.17
C TYR A 211 3.73 -2.03 -19.68
N THR A 212 2.68 -2.59 -19.09
CA THR A 212 2.04 -3.80 -19.58
C THR A 212 0.54 -3.57 -19.74
N PHE A 213 0.03 -3.75 -20.96
CA PHE A 213 -1.41 -3.67 -21.23
C PHE A 213 -2.10 -5.02 -21.10
N PHE A 214 -3.30 -5.00 -20.53
CA PHE A 214 -4.19 -6.14 -20.34
C PHE A 214 -5.53 -5.84 -20.99
N GLU A 215 -6.13 -6.85 -21.61
CA GLU A 215 -7.49 -6.76 -22.13
C GLU A 215 -8.49 -6.74 -20.97
N ALA A 216 -9.26 -5.66 -20.84
CA ALA A 216 -10.37 -5.56 -19.90
C ALA A 216 -11.57 -6.29 -20.50
N ARG A 217 -11.72 -7.58 -20.19
CA ARG A 217 -12.88 -8.36 -20.63
C ARG A 217 -14.12 -7.97 -19.81
N GLU A 218 -15.12 -7.42 -20.47
CA GLU A 218 -16.49 -7.40 -19.95
C GLU A 218 -17.01 -8.85 -19.88
N GLY A 219 -16.84 -9.52 -18.75
CA GLY A 219 -17.30 -10.90 -18.64
C GLY A 219 -16.79 -11.70 -17.46
N LEU A 220 -15.89 -11.15 -16.63
CA LEU A 220 -15.60 -11.77 -15.35
C LEU A 220 -16.85 -11.58 -14.45
N LYS A 221 -17.81 -12.52 -14.56
CA LYS A 221 -18.80 -12.78 -13.51
C LYS A 221 -18.03 -13.24 -12.28
N LEU A 222 -17.45 -12.29 -11.56
CA LEU A 222 -16.95 -12.52 -10.23
C LEU A 222 -18.16 -12.96 -9.42
N ASN A 223 -18.13 -14.22 -8.99
CA ASN A 223 -19.16 -14.76 -8.11
C ASN A 223 -18.94 -14.11 -6.74
N PHE A 224 -19.38 -12.86 -6.61
CA PHE A 224 -19.23 -12.11 -5.39
C PHE A 224 -20.01 -12.84 -4.30
N PRO A 225 -19.38 -13.18 -3.17
CA PRO A 225 -20.14 -13.69 -2.03
C PRO A 225 -21.19 -12.64 -1.65
N ALA A 226 -22.38 -13.09 -1.25
CA ALA A 226 -23.59 -12.26 -1.09
C ALA A 226 -23.44 -11.02 -0.17
N TYR A 227 -22.31 -10.87 0.52
CA TYR A 227 -21.99 -9.72 1.36
C TYR A 227 -21.36 -8.54 0.59
N ALA A 228 -20.82 -8.75 -0.62
CA ALA A 228 -20.22 -7.69 -1.43
C ALA A 228 -21.27 -7.14 -2.40
N LYS A 229 -21.86 -5.99 -2.09
CA LYS A 229 -22.76 -5.30 -3.03
C LYS A 229 -21.92 -4.66 -4.13
N PRO A 230 -22.17 -4.96 -5.42
CA PRO A 230 -21.58 -4.19 -6.50
C PRO A 230 -22.15 -2.77 -6.46
N HIS A 231 -21.27 -1.78 -6.51
CA HIS A 231 -21.69 -0.42 -6.84
C HIS A 231 -21.89 -0.39 -8.35
N THR A 232 -23.15 -0.35 -8.77
CA THR A 232 -23.53 -0.17 -10.16
C THR A 232 -23.03 1.20 -10.62
N ALA A 233 -22.08 1.25 -11.55
CA ALA A 233 -21.78 2.46 -12.29
C ALA A 233 -23.01 2.75 -13.17
N VAL A 234 -23.62 3.92 -12.97
CA VAL A 234 -24.76 4.41 -13.76
C VAL A 234 -24.21 4.88 -15.09
N ALA A 235 -24.81 4.36 -16.17
CA ALA A 235 -24.55 4.73 -17.56
C ALA A 235 -24.93 6.18 -17.87
#